data_AF-Q16978-F1
#
_entry.id   AF-Q16978-F1
#
_cell.length_a   1.000
_cell.length_b   1.000
_cell.length_c   1.000
_cell.angle_alpha   90.00
_cell.angle_beta   90.00
_cell.angle_gamma   90.00
#
_symmetry.space_group_name_H-M   'P 1'
#
loop_
_entity.id
_entity.type
_entity.pdbx_description
1 polymer ?
#
loop_
_entity_poly.entity_id
_entity_poly.type
_entity_poly.pdbx_seq_one_letter_code
_entity_poly.pdbx_strand_id
1 'polypeptide(L)' 'MAEEEDKKGRSGRATSNVFAKLSKKTMQEMKEAFTMIDQNRDGIIDIEDLKEMYSNLE' A
#
# COMPACT_ATOMS: atom_id res chain seq x y z
N MET A 1 -1.53 28.22 43.40
CA MET A 1 -2.34 28.75 42.28
C MET A 1 -1.67 28.26 41.01
N ALA A 2 -2.36 27.37 40.27
CA ALA A 2 -2.03 26.79 38.95
C ALA A 2 -0.67 26.03 38.85
N GLU A 3 -0.64 24.71 39.01
CA GLU A 3 -1.03 23.63 38.07
C GLU A 3 0.00 23.39 36.95
N GLU A 4 0.59 22.20 37.00
CA GLU A 4 1.40 21.55 35.96
C GLU A 4 0.67 21.53 34.62
N GLU A 5 1.39 21.73 33.51
CA GLU A 5 1.03 21.06 32.25
C GLU A 5 2.31 20.76 31.44
N ASP A 6 2.92 19.61 31.74
CA ASP A 6 3.88 18.94 30.86
C ASP A 6 3.11 18.43 29.63
N LYS A 7 2.98 19.28 28.60
CA LYS A 7 2.37 18.89 27.31
C LYS A 7 3.35 18.05 26.49
N LYS A 8 3.69 16.86 27.00
CA LYS A 8 4.23 15.76 26.20
C LYS A 8 3.10 15.12 25.39
N GLY A 9 2.53 15.93 24.51
CA GLY A 9 1.42 15.59 23.64
C GLY A 9 1.89 14.68 22.51
N ARG A 10 1.58 13.39 22.66
CA ARG A 10 1.43 12.39 21.60
C ARG A 10 2.71 12.10 20.82
N SER A 11 3.38 11.03 21.25
CA SER A 11 3.98 10.09 20.31
C SER A 11 2.88 9.62 19.36
N GLY A 12 2.61 10.42 18.32
CA GLY A 12 1.88 9.97 17.16
C GLY A 12 2.72 8.85 16.60
N ARG A 13 2.37 7.61 16.97
CA ARG A 13 2.77 6.40 16.25
C ARG A 13 2.61 6.79 14.80
N ALA A 14 3.71 6.82 14.04
CA ALA A 14 3.65 7.05 12.61
C ALA A 14 2.79 5.92 12.03
N THR A 15 1.48 6.12 12.05
CA THR A 15 0.54 5.42 11.20
C THR A 15 1.01 5.90 9.85
N SER A 16 1.83 5.08 9.21
CA SER A 16 2.37 5.33 7.89
C SER A 16 1.27 6.02 7.07
N ASN A 17 1.63 7.08 6.36
CA ASN A 17 0.71 7.94 5.60
C ASN A 17 0.01 7.18 4.43
N VAL A 18 -0.21 5.87 4.56
CA VAL A 18 -0.85 4.96 3.62
C VAL A 18 -2.22 5.50 3.22
N PHE A 19 -3.00 6.02 4.17
CA PHE A 19 -4.30 6.66 3.88
C PHE A 19 -4.19 7.97 3.09
N ALA A 20 -3.12 8.75 3.28
CA ALA A 20 -2.88 9.98 2.51
C ALA A 20 -2.36 9.69 1.09
N LYS A 21 -1.68 8.54 0.90
CA LYS A 21 -1.25 8.06 -0.43
C LYS A 21 -2.35 7.30 -1.17
N LEU A 22 -3.44 6.91 -0.50
CA LEU A 22 -4.62 6.27 -1.08
C LEU A 22 -5.53 7.28 -1.82
N SER A 23 -4.91 8.19 -2.60
CA SER A 23 -5.69 8.98 -3.55
C SER A 23 -6.38 8.03 -4.53
N LYS A 24 -7.58 8.39 -5.01
CA LYS A 24 -8.32 7.55 -5.98
C LYS A 24 -7.45 7.15 -7.18
N LYS A 25 -6.52 8.03 -7.59
CA LYS A 25 -5.54 7.81 -8.65
C LYS A 25 -4.58 6.67 -8.33
N THR A 26 -3.95 6.69 -7.16
CA THR A 26 -3.00 5.64 -6.74
C THR A 26 -3.68 4.29 -6.53
N MET A 27 -4.93 4.28 -6.05
CA MET A 27 -5.72 3.05 -5.95
C MET A 27 -6.03 2.47 -7.35
N GLN A 28 -6.34 3.33 -8.32
CA GLN A 28 -6.60 2.90 -9.69
C GLN A 28 -5.34 2.34 -10.35
N GLU A 29 -4.20 3.04 -10.21
CA GLU A 29 -2.90 2.59 -10.70
C GLU A 29 -2.48 1.26 -10.06
N MET A 30 -2.67 1.12 -8.73
CA MET A 30 -2.42 -0.16 -8.06
C MET A 30 -3.32 -1.27 -8.60
N LYS A 31 -4.63 -1.02 -8.81
CA LYS A 31 -5.54 -2.03 -9.37
C LYS A 31 -5.14 -2.45 -10.77
N GLU A 32 -4.82 -1.50 -11.64
CA GLU A 32 -4.40 -1.79 -13.01
C GLU A 32 -3.09 -2.59 -13.05
N ALA A 33 -2.10 -2.20 -12.24
CA ALA A 33 -0.87 -2.97 -12.10
C ALA A 33 -1.13 -4.37 -11.52
N PHE A 34 -2.01 -4.48 -10.52
CA PHE A 34 -2.37 -5.79 -9.92
C PHE A 34 -3.00 -6.71 -10.96
N THR A 35 -3.99 -6.20 -11.71
CA THR A 35 -4.68 -6.96 -12.77
C THR A 35 -3.76 -7.33 -13.94
N MET A 36 -2.66 -6.58 -14.14
CA MET A 36 -1.66 -6.91 -15.16
C MET A 36 -0.72 -8.04 -14.72
N ILE A 37 -0.45 -8.15 -13.42
CA ILE A 37 0.47 -9.15 -12.86
C ILE A 37 -0.26 -10.44 -12.50
N ASP A 38 -1.45 -10.34 -11.90
CA ASP A 38 -2.33 -11.45 -11.51
C ASP A 38 -2.97 -12.09 -12.75
N GLN A 39 -2.29 -13.10 -13.31
CA GLN A 39 -2.70 -13.77 -14.55
C GLN A 39 -3.92 -14.67 -14.31
N ASN A 40 -3.92 -15.36 -13.17
CA ASN A 40 -4.96 -16.32 -12.81
C ASN A 40 -6.25 -15.65 -12.26
N ARG A 41 -6.17 -14.36 -11.89
CA ARG A 41 -7.25 -13.52 -11.36
C ARG A 41 -7.85 -14.02 -10.05
N ASP A 42 -7.05 -14.64 -9.21
CA ASP A 42 -7.47 -15.08 -7.87
C ASP A 42 -7.42 -13.93 -6.84
N GLY A 43 -6.85 -12.78 -7.23
CA GLY A 43 -6.70 -11.60 -6.38
C GLY A 43 -5.44 -11.60 -5.52
N ILE A 44 -4.52 -12.54 -5.75
CA ILE A 44 -3.26 -12.72 -5.03
C ILE A 44 -2.15 -12.89 -6.08
N ILE A 45 -1.19 -11.96 -6.09
CA ILE A 45 0.01 -12.15 -6.90
C ILE A 45 0.89 -13.22 -6.26
N ASP A 46 1.01 -14.38 -6.90
CA ASP A 46 1.86 -15.47 -6.46
C ASP A 46 3.19 -15.55 -7.25
N ILE A 47 4.03 -16.55 -6.93
CA ILE A 47 5.31 -16.74 -7.62
C ILE A 47 5.10 -17.22 -9.07
N GLU A 48 3.99 -17.88 -9.36
CA GLU A 48 3.68 -18.40 -10.69
C GLU A 48 3.32 -17.24 -11.62
N ASP A 49 2.50 -16.30 -11.16
CA ASP A 49 2.18 -15.05 -11.84
C ASP A 49 3.45 -14.26 -12.22
N LEU A 50 4.36 -14.09 -11.26
CA LEU A 50 5.62 -13.37 -11.49
C LEU A 50 6.51 -14.09 -12.51
N LYS A 51 6.58 -15.42 -12.45
CA LYS A 51 7.33 -16.21 -13.44
C LYS A 51 6.74 -16.07 -14.82
N GLU A 52 5.43 -16.18 -14.98
CA GLU A 52 4.76 -15.98 -16.27
C GLU A 52 4.99 -14.56 -16.79
N MET A 53 4.93 -13.54 -15.93
CA MET A 53 5.21 -12.16 -16.33
C MET A 53 6.65 -11.99 -16.85
N TYR A 54 7.63 -12.63 -16.21
CA TYR A 54 9.02 -12.63 -16.66
C TYR A 54 9.22 -13.42 -17.96
N SER A 55 8.59 -14.58 -18.09
CA SER A 55 8.67 -15.39 -19.31
C SER A 55 8.03 -14.73 -20.53
N ASN A 56 7.05 -13.84 -20.33
CA ASN A 56 6.46 -13.05 -21.41
C ASN A 56 7.34 -11.85 -21.84
N LEU A 57 8.41 -11.54 -21.10
CA LEU A 57 9.32 -10.42 -21.38
C LEU A 57 10.61 -10.83 -22.12
N GLU A 58 10.90 -12.14 -22.19
CA GLU A 58 12.09 -12.74 -22.81
C GLU A 58 11.75 -13.35 -24.18
#